data_AF-A0A538JEG8-F1
#
_entry.id   AF-A0A538JEG8-F1
#
_cell.length_a   1.000
_cell.length_b   1.000
_cell.length_c   1.000
_cell.angle_alpha   90.00
_cell.angle_beta   90.00
_cell.angle_gamma   90.00
#
_symmetry.space_group_name_H-M   'P 1'
#
loop_
_entity.id
_entity.type
_entity.pdbx_description
1 polymer ?
#
loop_
_entity_poly.entity_id
_entity_poly.type
_entity_poly.pdbx_seq_one_letter_code
_entity_poly.pdbx_strand_id
1 'polypeptide(L)'
;LAVPILDTTLVTIVRLLDGRPVYQGGRDHTSHRLVYHGLSEKRAVVLLAVISAALGTTSLFYAVLDNAWVTLIGVLLTFALLVQFASVLSDVERALGFAGDRGWLRTFVANPRRLVESLVDFALITASFAVAYYLRLQGSGTPYQRHIFLVSISIVLAVRYLAFIPFGLYRGVWRYAGARDAASIVSAVVVSEVVAYLTLDATQTWGPFPRSVFVIDALVCTILIGASRFWERAFVRGVSALTGRGDRHRTLIVGAGRGGRSLLRELRETAGEQVVGFVDDDARLSRRRLQGVPVLGGTEEIEGILSRVHPDTVLVTIPDAPRERLGLVVDACALAQVPCRFVRRHTDLDPRAALGATAD
;
A
#
# COMPACT_ATOMS: atom_id res chain seq x y z
N LEU A 1 -2.79 -18.76 -17.36
CA LEU A 1 -4.07 -18.02 -17.58
C LEU A 1 -4.47 -17.11 -16.42
N ALA A 2 -3.86 -17.21 -15.24
CA ALA A 2 -4.26 -16.42 -14.06
C ALA A 2 -4.31 -14.89 -14.30
N VAL A 3 -3.30 -14.30 -14.94
CA VAL A 3 -3.26 -12.85 -15.19
C VAL A 3 -4.33 -12.37 -16.18
N PRO A 4 -4.55 -13.00 -17.36
CA PRO A 4 -5.68 -12.66 -18.23
C PRO A 4 -7.07 -12.82 -17.58
N ILE A 5 -7.26 -13.87 -16.78
CA ILE A 5 -8.52 -14.08 -16.04
C ILE A 5 -8.73 -12.98 -15.01
N LEU A 6 -7.67 -12.62 -14.28
CA LEU A 6 -7.71 -11.53 -13.30
C LEU A 6 -8.03 -10.20 -13.97
N ASP A 7 -7.38 -9.89 -15.10
CA ASP A 7 -7.58 -8.65 -15.84
C ASP A 7 -9.03 -8.50 -16.34
N THR A 8 -9.54 -9.53 -17.00
CA THR A 8 -10.93 -9.54 -17.49
C THR A 8 -11.93 -9.47 -16.35
N THR A 9 -11.73 -10.23 -15.28
CA THR A 9 -12.60 -10.23 -14.10
C THR A 9 -12.60 -8.88 -13.38
N LEU A 10 -11.42 -8.27 -13.21
CA LEU A 10 -11.27 -6.95 -12.60
C LEU A 10 -12.00 -5.88 -13.42
N VAL A 11 -11.78 -5.85 -14.74
CA VAL A 11 -12.45 -4.90 -15.64
C VAL A 11 -13.96 -5.08 -15.61
N THR A 12 -14.44 -6.33 -15.67
CA THR A 12 -15.88 -6.64 -15.60
C THR A 12 -16.49 -6.19 -14.28
N ILE A 13 -15.89 -6.54 -13.14
CA ILE A 13 -16.41 -6.17 -11.81
C ILE A 13 -16.42 -4.65 -11.63
N VAL A 14 -15.31 -3.96 -11.94
CA VAL A 14 -15.22 -2.50 -11.80
C VAL A 14 -16.28 -1.81 -12.66
N ARG A 15 -16.42 -2.20 -13.93
CA ARG A 15 -17.43 -1.61 -14.83
C ARG A 15 -18.86 -1.86 -14.35
N LEU A 16 -19.17 -3.07 -13.87
CA LEU A 16 -20.49 -3.37 -13.30
C LEU A 16 -20.79 -2.52 -12.06
N LEU A 17 -19.80 -2.36 -11.16
CA LEU A 17 -19.93 -1.50 -9.97
C LEU A 17 -20.10 -0.01 -10.32
N ASP A 18 -19.45 0.43 -11.40
CA ASP A 18 -19.54 1.80 -11.90
C ASP A 18 -20.77 2.05 -12.78
N GLY A 19 -21.55 1.00 -13.11
CA GLY A 19 -22.71 1.07 -14.01
C GLY A 19 -22.34 1.25 -15.49
N ARG A 20 -21.08 0.98 -15.86
CA ARG A 20 -20.59 1.05 -17.24
C ARG A 20 -20.87 -0.27 -17.98
N PRO A 21 -21.23 -0.24 -19.28
CA PRO A 21 -21.41 -1.46 -20.06
C PRO A 21 -20.10 -2.24 -20.21
N VAL A 22 -20.13 -3.56 -19.98
CA VAL A 22 -18.95 -4.42 -20.05
C VAL A 22 -18.35 -4.48 -21.47
N TYR A 23 -19.19 -4.38 -22.50
CA TYR A 23 -18.83 -4.50 -23.92
C TYR A 23 -18.18 -3.24 -24.54
N GLN A 24 -18.03 -2.15 -23.79
CA GLN A 24 -17.41 -0.93 -24.30
C GLN A 24 -15.87 -1.08 -24.33
N GLY A 25 -15.23 -0.88 -25.48
CA GLY A 25 -13.75 -0.88 -25.56
C GLY A 25 -13.17 0.26 -24.71
N GLY A 26 -12.13 -0.01 -23.90
CA GLY A 26 -11.51 1.00 -23.03
C GLY A 26 -10.08 0.66 -22.62
N ARG A 27 -9.35 1.63 -22.07
CA ARG A 27 -7.94 1.49 -21.63
C ARG A 27 -7.83 1.09 -20.16
N ASP A 28 -8.80 0.32 -19.65
CA ASP A 28 -8.94 0.05 -18.22
C ASP A 28 -8.24 -1.25 -17.80
N HIS A 29 -7.47 -1.84 -18.73
CA HIS A 29 -6.71 -3.07 -18.53
C HIS A 29 -5.54 -2.87 -17.57
N THR A 30 -5.14 -3.96 -16.93
CA THR A 30 -4.11 -4.04 -15.88
C THR A 30 -2.80 -3.39 -16.30
N SER A 31 -2.40 -3.54 -17.58
CA SER A 31 -1.20 -2.89 -18.13
C SER A 31 -1.28 -1.36 -18.11
N HIS A 32 -2.41 -0.77 -18.50
CA HIS A 32 -2.62 0.67 -18.43
C HIS A 32 -2.69 1.18 -17.00
N ARG A 33 -3.29 0.42 -16.08
CA ARG A 33 -3.30 0.76 -14.66
C ARG A 33 -1.91 0.77 -14.03
N LEU A 34 -1.04 -0.14 -14.45
CA LEU A 34 0.38 -0.13 -14.08
C LEU A 34 1.12 1.08 -14.66
N VAL A 35 0.76 1.51 -15.87
CA VAL A 35 1.31 2.73 -16.49
C VAL A 35 0.87 3.98 -15.72
N TYR A 36 -0.37 4.04 -15.23
CA TYR A 36 -0.82 5.12 -14.35
C TYR A 36 -0.07 5.18 -13.02
N HIS A 37 0.50 4.06 -12.55
CA HIS A 37 1.43 4.05 -11.41
C HIS A 37 2.86 4.48 -11.75
N GLY A 38 3.10 4.97 -12.98
CA GLY A 38 4.37 5.53 -13.44
C GLY A 38 5.27 4.56 -14.20
N LEU A 39 4.86 3.31 -14.44
CA LEU A 39 5.64 2.38 -15.26
C LEU A 39 5.54 2.75 -16.75
N SER A 40 6.63 2.66 -17.49
CA SER A 40 6.56 2.67 -18.96
C SER A 40 5.77 1.44 -19.44
N GLU A 41 5.08 1.53 -20.58
CA GLU A 41 4.32 0.41 -21.18
C GLU A 41 5.15 -0.89 -21.26
N LYS A 42 6.41 -0.79 -21.73
CA LYS A 42 7.33 -1.94 -21.81
C LYS A 42 7.58 -2.60 -20.45
N ARG A 43 7.82 -1.80 -19.40
CA ARG A 43 8.03 -2.29 -18.03
C ARG A 43 6.76 -2.89 -17.43
N ALA A 44 5.59 -2.31 -17.72
CA ALA A 44 4.32 -2.88 -17.27
C ALA A 44 4.07 -4.27 -17.86
N VAL A 45 4.34 -4.46 -19.16
CA VAL A 45 4.23 -5.77 -19.82
C VAL A 45 5.22 -6.78 -19.25
N VAL A 46 6.49 -6.38 -19.05
CA VAL A 46 7.51 -7.25 -18.45
C VAL A 46 7.12 -7.67 -17.04
N LEU A 47 6.60 -6.74 -16.22
CA LEU A 47 6.15 -7.06 -14.86
C LEU A 47 5.00 -8.10 -14.88
N LEU A 48 4.02 -7.93 -15.75
CA LEU A 48 2.92 -8.90 -15.90
C LEU A 48 3.40 -10.26 -16.39
N ALA A 49 4.41 -10.29 -17.28
CA ALA A 49 5.04 -11.52 -17.73
C ALA A 49 5.79 -12.23 -16.59
N VAL A 50 6.54 -11.50 -15.76
CA VAL A 50 7.23 -12.05 -14.59
C VAL A 50 6.24 -12.62 -13.58
N ILE A 51 5.15 -11.89 -13.28
CA ILE A 51 4.08 -12.39 -12.41
C ILE A 51 3.46 -13.67 -12.99
N SER A 52 3.16 -13.67 -14.29
CA SER A 52 2.61 -14.85 -14.98
C SER A 52 3.55 -16.05 -14.92
N ALA A 53 4.85 -15.83 -15.13
CA ALA A 53 5.87 -16.88 -15.04
C ALA A 53 5.99 -17.43 -13.63
N ALA A 54 6.03 -16.56 -12.60
CA ALA A 54 6.06 -16.98 -11.21
C ALA A 54 4.86 -17.86 -10.83
N LEU A 55 3.65 -17.47 -11.25
CA LEU A 55 2.42 -18.26 -11.05
C LEU A 55 2.45 -19.59 -11.82
N GLY A 56 3.04 -19.61 -13.01
CA GLY A 56 3.27 -20.85 -13.77
C GLY A 56 4.22 -21.80 -13.03
N THR A 57 5.31 -21.26 -12.49
CA THR A 57 6.30 -22.02 -11.72
C THR A 57 5.71 -22.58 -10.43
N THR A 58 4.90 -21.82 -9.69
CA THR A 58 4.23 -22.34 -8.49
C THR A 58 3.24 -23.45 -8.83
N SER A 59 2.50 -23.33 -9.93
CA SER A 59 1.64 -24.41 -10.42
C SER A 59 2.41 -25.68 -10.76
N LEU A 60 3.58 -25.56 -11.42
CA LEU A 60 4.43 -26.70 -11.73
C LEU A 60 5.00 -27.34 -10.45
N PHE A 61 5.40 -26.51 -9.49
CA PHE A 61 5.89 -26.98 -8.19
C PHE A 61 4.82 -27.79 -7.45
N TYR A 62 3.56 -27.36 -7.46
CA TYR A 62 2.46 -28.14 -6.89
C TYR A 62 2.27 -29.49 -7.59
N ALA A 63 2.44 -29.55 -8.90
CA ALA A 63 2.38 -30.81 -9.64
C ALA A 63 3.52 -31.78 -9.25
N VAL A 64 4.71 -31.27 -8.95
CA VAL A 64 5.86 -32.09 -8.51
C VAL A 64 5.69 -32.62 -7.08
N LEU A 65 5.05 -31.84 -6.20
CA LEU A 65 4.84 -32.24 -4.80
C LEU A 65 3.85 -33.41 -4.63
N ASP A 66 3.02 -33.68 -5.65
CA ASP A 66 2.01 -34.74 -5.69
C ASP A 66 1.20 -34.90 -4.39
N ASN A 67 0.82 -33.76 -3.81
CA ASN A 67 0.11 -33.71 -2.54
C ASN A 67 -1.11 -32.81 -2.64
N ALA A 68 -2.29 -33.42 -2.57
CA ALA A 68 -3.56 -32.73 -2.74
C ALA A 68 -3.78 -31.60 -1.72
N TRP A 69 -3.34 -31.78 -0.46
CA TRP A 69 -3.49 -30.77 0.59
C TRP A 69 -2.59 -29.57 0.36
N VAL A 70 -1.32 -29.81 0.05
CA VAL A 70 -0.37 -28.74 -0.24
C VAL A 70 -0.79 -27.97 -1.49
N THR A 71 -1.27 -28.68 -2.51
CA THR A 71 -1.81 -28.08 -3.74
C THR A 71 -3.02 -27.21 -3.45
N LEU A 72 -4.00 -27.71 -2.67
CA LEU A 72 -5.21 -26.95 -2.34
C LEU A 72 -4.88 -25.66 -1.57
N ILE A 73 -4.04 -25.76 -0.53
CA ILE A 73 -3.60 -24.61 0.26
C ILE A 73 -2.85 -23.62 -0.64
N GLY A 74 -1.91 -24.12 -1.45
CA GLY A 74 -1.12 -23.29 -2.35
C GLY A 74 -1.96 -22.55 -3.38
N VAL A 75 -2.99 -23.20 -3.94
CA VAL A 75 -3.94 -22.59 -4.87
C VAL A 75 -4.77 -21.50 -4.18
N LEU A 76 -5.28 -21.76 -2.96
CA LEU A 76 -6.04 -20.77 -2.19
C LEU A 76 -5.19 -19.54 -1.84
N LEU A 77 -3.95 -19.73 -1.41
CA LEU A 77 -3.01 -18.64 -1.15
C LEU A 77 -2.71 -17.84 -2.41
N THR A 78 -2.46 -18.52 -3.53
CA THR A 78 -2.19 -17.88 -4.82
C THR A 78 -3.39 -17.05 -5.29
N PHE A 79 -4.60 -17.59 -5.16
CA PHE A 79 -5.84 -16.89 -5.49
C PHE A 79 -6.05 -15.66 -4.59
N ALA A 80 -5.85 -15.79 -3.28
CA ALA A 80 -5.96 -14.69 -2.33
C ALA A 80 -4.99 -13.54 -2.67
N LEU A 81 -3.74 -13.87 -3.02
CA LEU A 81 -2.74 -12.89 -3.45
C LEU A 81 -3.12 -12.19 -4.76
N LEU A 82 -3.69 -12.91 -5.73
CA LEU A 82 -4.17 -12.32 -6.99
C LEU A 82 -5.33 -11.36 -6.77
N VAL A 83 -6.30 -11.75 -5.95
CA VAL A 83 -7.43 -10.91 -5.57
C VAL A 83 -6.96 -9.64 -4.84
N GLN A 84 -5.98 -9.76 -3.94
CA GLN A 84 -5.36 -8.63 -3.27
C GLN A 84 -4.65 -7.68 -4.26
N PHE A 85 -3.91 -8.22 -5.22
CA PHE A 85 -3.25 -7.44 -6.28
C PHE A 85 -4.26 -6.66 -7.12
N ALA A 86 -5.37 -7.29 -7.53
CA ALA A 86 -6.42 -6.64 -8.29
C ALA A 86 -7.13 -5.52 -7.51
N SER A 87 -7.33 -5.71 -6.20
CA SER A 87 -7.92 -4.69 -5.32
C SER A 87 -7.09 -3.40 -5.31
N VAL A 88 -5.76 -3.50 -5.20
CA VAL A 88 -4.85 -2.32 -5.22
C VAL A 88 -4.99 -1.56 -6.55
N LEU A 89 -5.05 -2.30 -7.64
CA LEU A 89 -5.13 -1.74 -8.99
C LEU A 89 -6.48 -1.04 -9.26
N SER A 90 -7.54 -1.44 -8.57
CA SER A 90 -8.87 -0.85 -8.68
C SER A 90 -8.98 0.55 -8.07
N ASP A 91 -8.19 0.87 -7.04
CA ASP A 91 -8.30 2.14 -6.31
C ASP A 91 -7.74 3.35 -7.08
N VAL A 92 -6.90 3.12 -8.09
CA VAL A 92 -6.32 4.20 -8.92
C VAL A 92 -7.39 4.97 -9.70
N GLU A 93 -8.42 4.28 -10.20
CA GLU A 93 -9.45 4.90 -11.03
C GLU A 93 -10.48 5.67 -10.18
N ARG A 94 -10.76 5.22 -8.95
CA ARG A 94 -11.64 5.95 -8.01
C ARG A 94 -11.08 7.29 -7.57
N ALA A 95 -9.74 7.41 -7.48
CA ALA A 95 -9.09 8.68 -7.17
C ALA A 95 -9.15 9.68 -8.35
N LEU A 96 -9.39 9.20 -9.58
CA LEU A 96 -9.43 9.99 -10.81
C LEU A 96 -10.86 10.19 -11.35
N GLY A 97 -11.83 9.41 -10.87
CA GLY A 97 -13.23 9.47 -11.28
C GLY A 97 -14.08 10.40 -10.42
N PHE A 98 -14.66 11.42 -11.05
CA PHE A 98 -15.63 12.38 -10.52
C PHE A 98 -16.59 11.79 -9.47
N ALA A 99 -16.72 12.53 -8.36
CA ALA A 99 -17.74 12.35 -7.32
C ALA A 99 -19.14 12.54 -7.93
N GLY A 100 -19.73 11.45 -8.42
CA GLY A 100 -21.15 11.38 -8.73
C GLY A 100 -21.93 11.06 -7.46
N ASP A 101 -22.90 11.92 -7.15
CA ASP A 101 -23.82 11.80 -6.01
C ASP A 101 -24.58 10.46 -6.05
N ARG A 102 -24.39 9.58 -5.07
CA ARG A 102 -25.05 8.26 -5.01
C ARG A 102 -25.50 7.92 -3.58
N GLY A 103 -26.79 7.63 -3.44
CA GLY A 103 -27.53 7.57 -2.17
C GLY A 103 -27.15 6.50 -1.13
N TRP A 104 -27.61 6.79 0.08
CA TRP A 104 -27.30 6.20 1.40
C TRP A 104 -27.47 4.68 1.58
N LEU A 105 -28.29 3.99 0.77
CA LEU A 105 -28.39 2.52 0.83
C LEU A 105 -27.15 1.81 0.25
N ARG A 106 -26.31 2.52 -0.51
CA ARG A 106 -25.01 2.03 -1.02
C ARG A 106 -23.88 2.18 -0.01
N THR A 107 -24.15 2.71 1.19
CA THR A 107 -23.19 2.87 2.30
C THR A 107 -22.98 1.58 3.14
N PHE A 108 -23.75 0.51 2.89
CA PHE A 108 -23.48 -0.84 3.40
C PHE A 108 -22.88 -1.81 2.35
N VAL A 109 -23.09 -1.56 1.05
CA VAL A 109 -22.34 -2.15 -0.10
C VAL A 109 -21.00 -1.41 -0.34
N ALA A 110 -20.59 -0.58 0.61
CA ALA A 110 -19.88 0.68 0.39
C ALA A 110 -18.38 0.65 0.35
N ASN A 111 -17.78 -0.53 0.40
CA ASN A 111 -16.38 -0.61 0.10
C ASN A 111 -16.10 -2.01 -0.42
N PRO A 112 -16.23 -2.28 -1.73
CA PRO A 112 -15.91 -3.58 -2.31
C PRO A 112 -14.49 -4.02 -1.94
N ARG A 113 -13.59 -3.06 -1.68
CA ARG A 113 -12.26 -3.31 -1.10
C ARG A 113 -12.31 -4.03 0.26
N ARG A 114 -13.19 -3.62 1.18
CA ARG A 114 -13.32 -4.28 2.50
C ARG A 114 -13.91 -5.67 2.40
N LEU A 115 -14.85 -5.89 1.47
CA LEU A 115 -15.38 -7.22 1.18
C LEU A 115 -14.28 -8.14 0.66
N VAL A 116 -13.48 -7.64 -0.29
CA VAL A 116 -12.33 -8.35 -0.84
C VAL A 116 -11.29 -8.67 0.23
N GLU A 117 -10.91 -7.68 1.06
CA GLU A 117 -9.99 -7.88 2.18
C GLU A 117 -10.52 -8.92 3.17
N SER A 118 -11.83 -8.91 3.44
CA SER A 118 -12.47 -9.89 4.32
C SER A 118 -12.46 -11.30 3.72
N LEU A 119 -12.69 -11.46 2.41
CA LEU A 119 -12.63 -12.75 1.72
C LEU A 119 -11.20 -13.29 1.62
N VAL A 120 -10.23 -12.41 1.37
CA VAL A 120 -8.80 -12.73 1.40
C VAL A 120 -8.42 -13.22 2.79
N ASP A 121 -8.81 -12.50 3.84
CA ASP A 121 -8.52 -12.91 5.23
C ASP A 121 -9.16 -14.27 5.57
N PHE A 122 -10.36 -14.54 5.06
CA PHE A 122 -11.02 -15.84 5.26
C PHE A 122 -10.15 -16.98 4.72
N ALA A 123 -9.67 -16.82 3.48
CA ALA A 123 -8.79 -17.79 2.84
C ALA A 123 -7.45 -17.92 3.57
N LEU A 124 -6.85 -16.79 3.99
CA LEU A 124 -5.55 -16.78 4.66
C LEU A 124 -5.61 -17.41 6.07
N ILE A 125 -6.63 -17.12 6.86
CA ILE A 125 -6.83 -17.71 8.20
C ILE A 125 -7.14 -19.21 8.09
N THR A 126 -7.97 -19.59 7.13
CA THR A 126 -8.27 -21.01 6.87
C THR A 126 -7.00 -21.76 6.44
N ALA A 127 -6.22 -21.17 5.52
CA ALA A 127 -4.97 -21.73 5.05
C ALA A 127 -3.92 -21.83 6.17
N SER A 128 -3.77 -20.81 7.01
CA SER A 128 -2.79 -20.82 8.10
C SER A 128 -3.05 -21.97 9.08
N PHE A 129 -4.32 -22.14 9.48
CA PHE A 129 -4.68 -23.18 10.44
C PHE A 129 -4.57 -24.58 9.83
N ALA A 130 -4.95 -24.73 8.56
CA ALA A 130 -4.77 -25.98 7.81
C ALA A 130 -3.28 -26.34 7.63
N VAL A 131 -2.42 -25.37 7.32
CA VAL A 131 -0.96 -25.56 7.27
C VAL A 131 -0.42 -25.98 8.62
N ALA A 132 -0.84 -25.32 9.71
CA ALA A 132 -0.38 -25.66 11.05
C ALA A 132 -0.74 -27.10 11.45
N TYR A 133 -1.98 -27.52 11.15
CA TYR A 133 -2.43 -28.89 11.36
C TYR A 133 -1.63 -29.89 10.50
N TYR A 134 -1.45 -29.58 9.20
CA TYR A 134 -0.73 -30.44 8.28
C TYR A 134 0.74 -30.61 8.67
N LEU A 135 1.44 -29.52 9.01
CA LEU A 135 2.84 -29.56 9.46
C LEU A 135 3.00 -30.39 10.73
N ARG A 136 2.02 -30.31 11.65
CA ARG A 136 2.12 -30.97 12.94
C ARG A 136 1.77 -32.45 12.91
N LEU A 137 0.82 -32.86 12.07
CA LEU A 137 0.35 -34.24 11.95
C LEU A 137 0.82 -34.95 10.68
N GLN A 138 1.52 -34.24 9.78
CA GLN A 138 2.06 -34.78 8.52
C GLN A 138 1.02 -35.52 7.66
N GLY A 139 -0.26 -35.16 7.78
CA GLY A 139 -1.36 -35.80 7.07
C GLY A 139 -1.93 -37.09 7.71
N SER A 140 -1.34 -37.60 8.79
CA SER A 140 -1.74 -38.86 9.44
C SER A 140 -2.65 -38.67 10.67
N GLY A 141 -3.54 -37.66 10.65
CA GLY A 141 -4.41 -37.38 11.79
C GLY A 141 -5.54 -38.40 11.96
N THR A 142 -5.79 -38.82 13.21
CA THR A 142 -6.88 -39.74 13.57
C THR A 142 -8.26 -39.10 13.31
N PRO A 143 -9.35 -39.87 13.16
CA PRO A 143 -10.69 -39.31 12.97
C PRO A 143 -11.08 -38.31 14.07
N TYR A 144 -10.69 -38.58 15.32
CA TYR A 144 -10.91 -37.68 16.44
C TYR A 144 -10.13 -36.36 16.28
N GLN A 145 -8.84 -36.42 15.91
CA GLN A 145 -8.05 -35.21 15.68
C GLN A 145 -8.59 -34.36 14.52
N ARG A 146 -9.15 -35.00 13.48
CA ARG A 146 -9.81 -34.31 12.35
C ARG A 146 -11.12 -33.63 12.80
N HIS A 147 -11.90 -34.29 13.65
CA HIS A 147 -13.11 -33.69 14.22
C HIS A 147 -12.76 -32.44 15.04
N ILE A 148 -11.78 -32.54 15.96
CA ILE A 148 -11.31 -31.39 16.74
C ILE A 148 -10.79 -30.28 15.83
N PHE A 149 -10.07 -30.60 14.76
CA PHE A 149 -9.62 -29.62 13.76
C PHE A 149 -10.80 -28.87 13.10
N LEU A 150 -11.85 -29.56 12.66
CA LEU A 150 -13.02 -28.94 12.00
C LEU A 150 -13.83 -28.06 12.95
N VAL A 151 -13.92 -28.42 14.23
CA VAL A 151 -14.52 -27.56 15.26
C VAL A 151 -13.62 -26.34 15.51
N SER A 152 -12.31 -26.58 15.62
CA SER A 152 -11.32 -25.54 15.91
C SER A 152 -11.27 -24.47 14.84
N ILE A 153 -11.31 -24.83 13.55
CA ILE A 153 -11.22 -23.85 12.45
C ILE A 153 -12.40 -22.86 12.47
N SER A 154 -13.60 -23.34 12.84
CA SER A 154 -14.80 -22.50 12.94
C SER A 154 -14.69 -21.50 14.09
N ILE A 155 -14.20 -21.95 15.26
CA ILE A 155 -13.95 -21.10 16.43
C ILE A 155 -12.84 -20.09 16.14
N VAL A 156 -11.73 -20.57 15.58
CA VAL A 156 -10.58 -19.75 15.18
C VAL A 156 -11.02 -18.64 14.23
N LEU A 157 -11.76 -18.97 13.16
CA LEU A 157 -12.30 -17.97 12.25
C LEU A 157 -13.16 -16.94 13.00
N ALA A 158 -14.18 -17.38 13.74
CA ALA A 158 -15.08 -16.47 14.43
C ALA A 158 -14.35 -15.52 15.39
N VAL A 159 -13.49 -16.06 16.26
CA VAL A 159 -12.71 -15.29 17.23
C VAL A 159 -11.75 -14.33 16.54
N ARG A 160 -11.12 -14.73 15.44
CA ARG A 160 -10.17 -13.89 14.70
C ARG A 160 -10.82 -12.69 14.05
N TYR A 161 -11.98 -12.89 13.41
CA TYR A 161 -12.74 -11.77 12.85
C TYR A 161 -13.18 -10.79 13.93
N LEU A 162 -13.66 -11.30 15.07
CA LEU A 162 -14.03 -10.45 16.20
C LEU A 162 -12.83 -9.67 16.75
N ALA A 163 -11.64 -10.27 16.79
CA ALA A 163 -10.42 -9.60 17.22
C ALA A 163 -9.93 -8.56 16.19
N PHE A 164 -10.03 -8.82 14.89
CA PHE A 164 -9.50 -7.90 13.87
C PHE A 164 -10.20 -6.52 13.85
N ILE A 165 -11.45 -6.45 14.34
CA ILE A 165 -12.24 -5.22 14.43
C ILE A 165 -11.64 -4.19 15.41
N PRO A 166 -11.50 -4.47 16.73
CA PRO A 166 -10.95 -3.51 17.70
C PRO A 166 -9.48 -3.17 17.43
N PHE A 167 -8.71 -4.10 16.85
CA PHE A 167 -7.32 -3.82 16.44
C PHE A 167 -7.22 -3.00 15.13
N GLY A 168 -8.34 -2.72 14.47
CA GLY A 168 -8.42 -1.77 13.35
C GLY A 168 -7.91 -2.31 12.01
N LEU A 169 -7.79 -3.63 11.84
CA LEU A 169 -7.23 -4.23 10.61
C LEU A 169 -8.09 -3.98 9.35
N TYR A 170 -9.35 -3.61 9.50
CA TYR A 170 -10.26 -3.25 8.39
C TYR A 170 -10.44 -1.73 8.20
N ARG A 171 -9.70 -0.91 8.94
CA ARG A 171 -9.78 0.57 8.89
C ARG A 171 -8.54 1.22 8.27
N GLY A 172 -7.42 0.49 8.13
CA GLY A 172 -6.14 1.03 7.71
C GLY A 172 -5.97 1.20 6.20
N VAL A 173 -5.32 2.28 5.77
CA VAL A 173 -4.77 2.44 4.41
C VAL A 173 -3.35 1.87 4.39
N TRP A 174 -3.23 0.63 3.92
CA TRP A 174 -2.00 -0.16 4.07
C TRP A 174 -0.79 0.37 3.29
N ARG A 175 -1.00 1.23 2.29
CA ARG A 175 0.06 1.98 1.59
C ARG A 175 1.01 2.73 2.54
N TYR A 176 0.51 3.19 3.68
CA TYR A 176 1.28 3.96 4.67
C TYR A 176 1.64 3.16 5.93
N ALA A 177 1.38 1.85 5.94
CA ALA A 177 1.52 1.03 7.14
C ALA A 177 2.96 1.03 7.67
N GLY A 178 3.10 1.24 8.98
CA GLY A 178 4.35 1.32 9.72
C GLY A 178 4.53 0.20 10.75
N ALA A 179 5.48 0.38 11.67
CA ALA A 179 5.74 -0.58 12.74
C ALA A 179 4.55 -0.76 13.69
N ARG A 180 3.75 0.30 13.90
CA ARG A 180 2.55 0.25 14.74
C ARG A 180 1.50 -0.69 14.17
N ASP A 181 1.29 -0.67 12.86
CA ASP A 181 0.33 -1.55 12.19
C ASP A 181 0.79 -3.01 12.22
N ALA A 182 2.10 -3.26 12.12
CA ALA A 182 2.65 -4.60 12.30
C ALA A 182 2.40 -5.11 13.73
N ALA A 183 2.62 -4.26 14.74
CA ALA A 183 2.32 -4.61 16.13
C ALA A 183 0.83 -4.88 16.36
N SER A 184 -0.06 -4.11 15.72
CA SER A 184 -1.51 -4.37 15.76
C SER A 184 -1.87 -5.74 15.16
N ILE A 185 -1.26 -6.14 14.04
CA ILE A 185 -1.49 -7.47 13.43
C ILE A 185 -1.05 -8.57 14.40
N VAL A 186 0.18 -8.49 14.91
CA VAL A 186 0.72 -9.48 15.85
C VAL A 186 -0.19 -9.58 17.08
N SER A 187 -0.58 -8.44 17.65
CA SER A 187 -1.42 -8.41 18.85
C SER A 187 -2.81 -9.00 18.58
N ALA A 188 -3.42 -8.67 17.44
CA ALA A 188 -4.72 -9.21 17.04
C ALA A 188 -4.67 -10.74 16.87
N VAL A 189 -3.63 -11.25 16.21
CA VAL A 189 -3.43 -12.69 16.01
C VAL A 189 -3.22 -13.38 17.36
N VAL A 190 -2.27 -12.91 18.19
CA VAL A 190 -1.98 -13.52 19.50
C VAL A 190 -3.20 -13.52 20.41
N VAL A 191 -3.91 -12.40 20.54
CA VAL A 191 -5.12 -12.32 21.37
C VAL A 191 -6.19 -13.27 20.84
N SER A 192 -6.42 -13.29 19.53
CA SER A 192 -7.40 -14.21 18.94
C SER A 192 -7.02 -15.68 19.12
N GLU A 193 -5.73 -16.02 19.06
CA GLU A 193 -5.23 -17.38 19.25
C GLU A 193 -5.46 -17.84 20.68
N VAL A 194 -5.11 -17.00 21.65
CA VAL A 194 -5.31 -17.29 23.08
C VAL A 194 -6.80 -17.47 23.38
N VAL A 195 -7.66 -16.59 22.86
CA VAL A 195 -9.11 -16.71 23.08
C VAL A 195 -9.67 -17.98 22.41
N ALA A 196 -9.25 -18.30 21.19
CA ALA A 196 -9.67 -19.52 20.50
C ALA A 196 -9.22 -20.79 21.24
N TYR A 197 -7.96 -20.80 21.70
CA TYR A 197 -7.41 -21.88 22.51
C TYR A 197 -8.20 -22.09 23.81
N LEU A 198 -8.46 -21.01 24.57
CA LEU A 198 -9.22 -21.09 25.82
C LEU A 198 -10.68 -21.52 25.59
N THR A 199 -11.29 -21.06 24.48
CA THR A 199 -12.65 -21.47 24.11
C THR A 199 -12.71 -22.98 23.82
N LEU A 200 -11.72 -23.52 23.13
CA LEU A 200 -11.63 -24.96 22.88
C LEU A 200 -11.34 -25.74 24.16
N ASP A 201 -10.44 -25.25 25.01
CA ASP A 201 -10.13 -25.88 26.31
C ASP A 201 -11.37 -25.99 27.21
N ALA A 202 -12.23 -24.97 27.18
CA ALA A 202 -13.46 -24.93 27.97
C ALA A 202 -14.61 -25.77 27.37
N THR A 203 -14.64 -25.99 26.06
CA THR A 203 -15.79 -26.60 25.37
C THR A 203 -15.54 -28.01 24.85
N GLN A 204 -14.27 -28.40 24.65
CA GLN A 204 -13.89 -29.67 24.04
C GLN A 204 -12.90 -30.43 24.91
N THR A 205 -12.90 -31.76 24.78
CA THR A 205 -11.82 -32.58 25.29
C THR A 205 -10.69 -32.62 24.26
N TRP A 206 -9.45 -32.37 24.66
CA TRP A 206 -8.32 -32.30 23.72
C TRP A 206 -7.93 -33.66 23.12
N GLY A 207 -8.10 -34.74 23.90
CA GLY A 207 -7.55 -36.05 23.57
C GLY A 207 -6.09 -35.97 23.08
N PRO A 208 -5.71 -36.69 22.00
CA PRO A 208 -4.36 -36.65 21.44
C PRO A 208 -4.12 -35.45 20.49
N PHE A 209 -4.96 -34.40 20.50
CA PHE A 209 -4.78 -33.26 19.60
C PHE A 209 -3.57 -32.40 20.02
N PRO A 210 -2.61 -32.14 19.12
CA PRO A 210 -1.40 -31.40 19.48
C PRO A 210 -1.68 -29.90 19.62
N ARG A 211 -1.58 -29.38 20.86
CA ARG A 211 -1.76 -27.95 21.19
C ARG A 211 -0.81 -27.01 20.46
N SER A 212 0.35 -27.51 20.03
CA SER A 212 1.33 -26.73 19.24
C SER A 212 0.78 -26.23 17.90
N VAL A 213 -0.34 -26.78 17.40
CA VAL A 213 -1.00 -26.28 16.17
C VAL A 213 -1.36 -24.80 16.30
N PHE A 214 -1.83 -24.35 17.48
CA PHE A 214 -2.20 -22.95 17.70
C PHE A 214 -0.98 -22.01 17.64
N VAL A 215 0.17 -22.46 18.16
CA VAL A 215 1.41 -21.69 18.09
C VAL A 215 1.92 -21.58 16.65
N ILE A 216 1.87 -22.69 15.89
CA ILE A 216 2.25 -22.69 14.47
C ILE A 216 1.29 -21.81 13.66
N ASP A 217 -0.02 -21.90 13.91
CA ASP A 217 -1.02 -21.06 13.26
C ASP A 217 -0.77 -19.58 13.53
N ALA A 218 -0.54 -19.17 14.78
CA ALA A 218 -0.24 -17.78 15.10
C ALA A 218 0.97 -17.24 14.33
N LEU A 219 2.03 -18.03 14.20
CA LEU A 219 3.22 -17.65 13.42
C LEU A 219 2.90 -17.55 11.92
N VAL A 220 2.30 -18.59 11.34
CA VAL A 220 1.97 -18.63 9.91
C VAL A 220 0.96 -17.55 9.54
N CYS A 221 -0.10 -17.38 10.32
CA CYS A 221 -1.14 -16.38 10.12
C CYS A 221 -0.58 -14.96 10.19
N THR A 222 0.27 -14.66 11.19
CA THR A 222 0.95 -13.36 11.29
C THR A 222 1.75 -13.05 10.03
N ILE A 223 2.49 -14.02 9.49
CA ILE A 223 3.26 -13.86 8.26
C ILE A 223 2.33 -13.64 7.07
N LEU A 224 1.28 -14.45 6.91
CA LEU A 224 0.37 -14.39 5.77
C LEU A 224 -0.44 -13.09 5.74
N ILE A 225 -1.05 -12.69 6.86
CA ILE A 225 -1.77 -11.43 6.98
C ILE A 225 -0.81 -10.25 6.84
N GLY A 226 0.35 -10.31 7.48
CA GLY A 226 1.40 -9.30 7.34
C GLY A 226 1.82 -9.13 5.88
N ALA A 227 2.11 -10.22 5.17
CA ALA A 227 2.47 -10.17 3.75
C ALA A 227 1.34 -9.58 2.90
N SER A 228 0.09 -10.02 3.11
CA SER A 228 -1.09 -9.49 2.42
C SER A 228 -1.25 -7.98 2.58
N ARG A 229 -0.99 -7.46 3.78
CA ARG A 229 -1.14 -6.03 4.10
C ARG A 229 0.04 -5.18 3.66
N PHE A 230 1.26 -5.61 3.97
CA PHE A 230 2.47 -4.85 3.65
C PHE A 230 2.88 -4.94 2.18
N TRP A 231 2.28 -5.84 1.39
CA TRP A 231 2.51 -5.93 -0.04
C TRP A 231 2.20 -4.62 -0.78
N GLU A 232 1.12 -3.90 -0.45
CA GLU A 232 0.78 -2.64 -1.13
C GLU A 232 1.92 -1.61 -0.98
N ARG A 233 2.46 -1.47 0.23
CA ARG A 233 3.60 -0.59 0.51
C ARG A 233 4.89 -1.09 -0.16
N ALA A 234 5.10 -2.40 -0.26
CA ALA A 234 6.24 -2.97 -0.96
C ALA A 234 6.14 -2.74 -2.47
N PHE A 235 4.95 -2.92 -3.05
CA PHE A 235 4.63 -2.73 -4.45
C PHE A 235 4.84 -1.28 -4.89
N VAL A 236 4.24 -0.31 -4.19
CA VAL A 236 4.40 1.12 -4.51
C VAL A 236 5.88 1.55 -4.42
N ARG A 237 6.60 1.09 -3.40
CA ARG A 237 8.05 1.34 -3.28
C ARG A 237 8.85 0.66 -4.39
N GLY A 238 8.51 -0.58 -4.75
CA GLY A 238 9.15 -1.34 -5.82
C GLY A 238 8.96 -0.70 -7.18
N VAL A 239 7.73 -0.30 -7.52
CA VAL A 239 7.41 0.46 -8.72
C VAL A 239 8.22 1.76 -8.74
N SER A 240 8.23 2.51 -7.64
CA SER A 240 9.00 3.76 -7.53
C SER A 240 10.53 3.58 -7.67
N ALA A 241 11.04 2.37 -7.38
CA ALA A 241 12.44 2.02 -7.60
C ALA A 241 12.70 1.62 -9.06
N LEU A 242 11.77 0.86 -9.66
CA LEU A 242 11.83 0.39 -11.06
C LEU A 242 11.61 1.51 -12.09
N THR A 243 10.87 2.56 -11.73
CA THR A 243 10.71 3.74 -12.59
C THR A 243 12.03 4.47 -12.84
N GLY A 244 13.03 4.27 -11.97
CA GLY A 244 14.38 4.80 -12.16
C GLY A 244 14.43 6.33 -12.04
N ARG A 245 15.60 6.87 -11.68
CA ARG A 245 15.88 8.31 -11.56
C ARG A 245 15.80 9.09 -12.88
N GLY A 246 15.47 8.44 -14.00
CA GLY A 246 15.72 8.94 -15.35
C GLY A 246 14.70 9.95 -15.88
N ASP A 247 13.53 10.07 -15.24
CA ASP A 247 12.45 10.97 -15.70
C ASP A 247 11.75 11.64 -14.50
N ARG A 248 12.51 11.86 -13.41
CA ARG A 248 11.97 12.53 -12.23
C ARG A 248 12.24 14.02 -12.36
N HIS A 249 11.20 14.83 -12.27
CA HIS A 249 11.28 16.28 -12.21
C HIS A 249 12.14 16.68 -10.99
N ARG A 250 13.30 17.27 -11.26
CA ARG A 250 14.34 17.59 -10.29
C ARG A 250 14.03 18.93 -9.66
N THR A 251 13.56 18.90 -8.43
CA THR A 251 13.14 20.08 -7.69
C THR A 251 14.20 20.53 -6.69
N LEU A 252 14.66 21.77 -6.80
CA LEU A 252 15.53 22.43 -5.81
C LEU A 252 14.65 23.29 -4.88
N ILE A 253 14.79 23.13 -3.56
CA ILE A 253 13.98 23.90 -2.60
C ILE A 253 14.82 25.01 -1.97
N VAL A 254 14.38 26.26 -2.09
CA VAL A 254 14.97 27.41 -1.40
C VAL A 254 14.21 27.65 -0.09
N GLY A 255 14.92 27.58 1.03
CA GLY A 255 14.38 27.55 2.38
C GLY A 255 14.23 26.13 2.93
N ALA A 256 15.07 25.76 3.88
CA ALA A 256 15.08 24.49 4.59
C ALA A 256 14.35 24.53 5.95
N GLY A 257 13.60 25.60 6.20
CA GLY A 257 12.75 25.78 7.37
C GLY A 257 11.51 24.85 7.42
N ARG A 258 10.51 25.22 8.21
CA ARG A 258 9.25 24.44 8.34
C ARG A 258 8.53 24.27 7.00
N GLY A 259 8.48 25.32 6.18
CA GLY A 259 7.89 25.30 4.84
C GLY A 259 8.54 24.28 3.93
N GLY A 260 9.85 24.41 3.68
CA GLY A 260 10.61 23.47 2.85
C GLY A 260 10.61 22.03 3.34
N ARG A 261 10.69 21.80 4.65
CA ARG A 261 10.59 20.43 5.22
C ARG A 261 9.21 19.81 5.06
N SER A 262 8.15 20.62 5.03
CA SER A 262 6.79 20.15 4.73
C SER A 262 6.65 19.83 3.25
N LEU A 263 7.10 20.74 2.38
CA LEU A 263 7.07 20.56 0.93
C LEU A 263 7.88 19.33 0.49
N LEU A 264 9.03 19.05 1.13
CA LEU A 264 9.79 17.83 0.90
C LEU A 264 8.98 16.56 1.16
N ARG A 265 8.11 16.54 2.18
CA ARG A 265 7.28 15.36 2.46
C ARG A 265 6.23 15.17 1.37
N GLU A 266 5.60 16.26 0.95
CA GLU A 266 4.61 16.26 -0.12
C GLU A 266 5.22 15.81 -1.47
N LEU A 267 6.33 16.42 -1.88
CA LEU A 267 7.04 16.05 -3.12
C LEU A 267 7.60 14.62 -3.10
N ARG A 268 7.86 14.05 -1.92
CA ARG A 268 8.27 12.63 -1.80
C ARG A 268 7.13 11.66 -2.05
N GLU A 269 5.90 12.10 -1.81
CA GLU A 269 4.70 11.30 -2.06
C GLU A 269 4.19 11.46 -3.49
N THR A 270 4.58 12.54 -4.18
CA THR A 270 4.31 12.76 -5.61
C THR A 270 5.18 11.86 -6.50
N ALA A 271 4.54 10.99 -7.28
CA ALA A 271 5.24 10.18 -8.27
C ALA A 271 5.87 11.08 -9.34
N GLY A 272 7.12 10.77 -9.73
CA GLY A 272 7.84 11.56 -10.73
C GLY A 272 8.54 12.81 -10.17
N GLU A 273 8.42 13.16 -8.89
CA GLU A 273 9.19 14.25 -8.30
C GLU A 273 10.47 13.74 -7.62
N GLN A 274 11.52 14.56 -7.65
CA GLN A 274 12.76 14.31 -6.92
C GLN A 274 13.35 15.61 -6.38
N VAL A 275 13.38 15.75 -5.05
CA VAL A 275 14.09 16.85 -4.41
C VAL A 275 15.60 16.60 -4.45
N VAL A 276 16.33 17.44 -5.17
CA VAL A 276 17.78 17.30 -5.39
C VAL A 276 18.62 17.96 -4.28
N GLY A 277 18.07 18.95 -3.60
CA GLY A 277 18.76 19.66 -2.53
C GLY A 277 17.93 20.76 -1.89
N PHE A 278 18.46 21.29 -0.80
CA PHE A 278 18.00 22.54 -0.20
C PHE A 278 19.04 23.64 -0.38
N VAL A 279 18.57 24.88 -0.46
CA VAL A 279 19.37 26.11 -0.34
C VAL A 279 18.85 26.86 0.89
N ASP A 280 19.71 27.16 1.86
CA ASP A 280 19.32 27.88 3.07
C ASP A 280 20.52 28.64 3.65
N ASP A 281 20.28 29.87 4.10
CA ASP A 281 21.32 30.77 4.62
C ASP A 281 21.67 30.47 6.10
N ASP A 282 20.90 29.64 6.80
CA ASP A 282 21.23 29.22 8.17
C ASP A 282 22.52 28.40 8.15
N ALA A 283 23.61 29.00 8.63
CA ALA A 283 24.92 28.37 8.75
C ALA A 283 24.88 27.04 9.53
N ARG A 284 23.91 26.84 10.43
CA ARG A 284 23.73 25.58 11.18
C ARG A 284 23.30 24.41 10.29
N LEU A 285 22.71 24.71 9.14
CA LEU A 285 22.21 23.73 8.17
C LEU A 285 23.24 23.45 7.05
N SER A 286 24.27 24.28 6.92
CA SER A 286 25.31 24.11 5.91
C SER A 286 25.96 22.71 5.97
N ARG A 287 26.08 22.05 4.82
CA ARG A 287 26.61 20.69 4.64
C ARG A 287 25.91 19.58 5.44
N ARG A 288 24.73 19.85 6.01
CA ARG A 288 23.90 18.85 6.69
C ARG A 288 22.96 18.17 5.71
N ARG A 289 22.39 17.04 6.13
CA ARG A 289 21.28 16.38 5.44
C ARG A 289 20.01 16.51 6.25
N LEU A 290 18.94 17.01 5.63
CA LEU A 290 17.61 17.11 6.22
C LEU A 290 16.72 16.03 5.63
N GLN A 291 16.29 15.10 6.50
CA GLN A 291 15.50 13.92 6.11
C GLN A 291 16.15 13.11 4.96
N GLY A 292 17.47 13.16 4.82
CA GLY A 292 18.24 12.47 3.77
C GLY A 292 18.60 13.31 2.54
N VAL A 293 18.07 14.53 2.39
CA VAL A 293 18.39 15.48 1.30
C VAL A 293 19.51 16.45 1.75
N PRO A 294 20.55 16.69 0.94
CA PRO A 294 21.63 17.62 1.31
C PRO A 294 21.19 19.09 1.23
N VAL A 295 21.73 19.91 2.14
CA VAL A 295 21.74 21.37 2.02
C VAL A 295 23.00 21.76 1.25
N LEU A 296 22.82 22.36 0.08
CA LEU A 296 23.85 22.53 -0.95
C LEU A 296 24.67 23.82 -0.78
N GLY A 297 24.13 24.80 -0.07
CA GLY A 297 24.76 26.09 0.19
C GLY A 297 23.72 27.16 0.56
N GLY A 298 24.19 28.40 0.69
CA GLY A 298 23.35 29.58 0.87
C GLY A 298 22.76 30.10 -0.44
N THR A 299 21.87 31.09 -0.35
CA THR A 299 21.26 31.76 -1.50
C THR A 299 22.28 32.52 -2.35
N GLU A 300 23.39 32.96 -1.78
CA GLU A 300 24.52 33.57 -2.52
C GLU A 300 25.22 32.58 -3.45
N GLU A 301 25.21 31.29 -3.12
CA GLU A 301 25.87 30.24 -3.91
C GLU A 301 24.94 29.63 -4.97
N ILE A 302 23.71 30.16 -5.12
CA ILE A 302 22.66 29.50 -5.90
C ILE A 302 23.02 29.34 -7.38
N GLU A 303 23.73 30.30 -7.98
CA GLU A 303 24.18 30.21 -9.38
C GLU A 303 25.16 29.03 -9.59
N GLY A 304 26.11 28.87 -8.67
CA GLY A 304 27.01 27.73 -8.64
C GLY A 304 26.28 26.40 -8.37
N ILE A 305 25.19 26.43 -7.62
CA ILE A 305 24.36 25.25 -7.35
C ILE A 305 23.55 24.87 -8.59
N LEU A 306 22.93 25.83 -9.28
CA LEU A 306 22.12 25.60 -10.49
C LEU A 306 22.97 25.01 -11.62
N SER A 307 24.18 25.52 -11.81
CA SER A 307 25.13 25.01 -12.81
C SER A 307 25.70 23.63 -12.49
N ARG A 308 25.76 23.23 -11.21
CA ARG A 308 26.24 21.89 -10.81
C ARG A 308 25.15 20.84 -10.76
N VAL A 309 23.94 21.24 -10.37
CA VAL A 309 22.84 20.32 -10.04
C VAL A 309 21.81 20.24 -11.16
N HIS A 310 21.71 21.25 -12.03
CA HIS A 310 20.75 21.32 -13.14
C HIS A 310 19.34 20.85 -12.73
N PRO A 311 18.67 21.56 -11.80
CA PRO A 311 17.29 21.25 -11.45
C PRO A 311 16.35 21.66 -12.59
N ASP A 312 15.23 20.95 -12.73
CA ASP A 312 14.17 21.29 -13.68
C ASP A 312 13.23 22.38 -13.14
N THR A 313 13.18 22.54 -11.81
CA THR A 313 12.39 23.60 -11.17
C THR A 313 12.99 24.02 -9.83
N VAL A 314 12.81 25.29 -9.47
CA VAL A 314 13.17 25.85 -8.17
C VAL A 314 11.89 26.27 -7.43
N LEU A 315 11.70 25.74 -6.24
CA LEU A 315 10.57 26.07 -5.36
C LEU A 315 11.04 26.90 -4.17
N VAL A 316 10.55 28.13 -4.06
CA VAL A 316 10.89 29.05 -2.98
C VAL A 316 9.85 28.96 -1.87
N THR A 317 10.28 28.53 -0.68
CA THR A 317 9.43 28.34 0.51
C THR A 317 9.66 29.40 1.58
N ILE A 318 10.39 30.46 1.24
CA ILE A 318 10.64 31.66 2.04
C ILE A 318 10.05 32.92 1.37
N PRO A 319 8.75 32.92 1.01
CA PRO A 319 8.15 34.00 0.23
C PRO A 319 8.11 35.36 0.96
N ASP A 320 8.37 35.38 2.26
CA ASP A 320 8.43 36.58 3.09
C ASP A 320 9.87 37.04 3.40
N ALA A 321 10.87 36.44 2.75
CA ALA A 321 12.26 36.87 2.84
C ALA A 321 12.47 38.27 2.23
N PRO A 322 13.53 39.00 2.61
CA PRO A 322 13.85 40.31 2.04
C PRO A 322 13.89 40.29 0.51
N ARG A 323 13.37 41.34 -0.14
CA ARG A 323 13.28 41.44 -1.61
C ARG A 323 14.63 41.26 -2.30
N GLU A 324 15.69 41.78 -1.72
CA GLU A 324 17.07 41.63 -2.23
C GLU A 324 17.46 40.16 -2.38
N ARG A 325 17.20 39.35 -1.35
CA ARG A 325 17.46 37.90 -1.38
C ARG A 325 16.59 37.16 -2.40
N LEU A 326 15.32 37.52 -2.50
CA LEU A 326 14.42 36.93 -3.49
C LEU A 326 14.83 37.30 -4.92
N GLY A 327 15.32 38.53 -5.12
CA GLY A 327 15.91 38.99 -6.38
C GLY A 327 17.08 38.11 -6.80
N LEU A 328 18.07 37.90 -5.93
CA LEU A 328 19.22 37.03 -6.19
C LEU A 328 18.80 35.63 -6.67
N VAL A 329 17.80 35.04 -6.02
CA VAL A 329 17.28 33.70 -6.39
C VAL A 329 16.59 33.73 -7.75
N VAL A 330 15.72 34.72 -7.99
CA VAL A 330 14.98 34.84 -9.25
C VAL A 330 15.92 35.12 -10.43
N ASP A 331 16.88 36.02 -10.25
CA ASP A 331 17.85 36.40 -11.29
C ASP A 331 18.75 35.21 -11.65
N ALA A 332 19.25 34.47 -10.66
CA ALA A 332 20.03 33.26 -10.91
C ALA A 332 19.21 32.17 -11.63
N CYS A 333 17.93 32.01 -11.29
CA CYS A 333 17.05 31.08 -12.00
C CYS A 333 16.80 31.52 -13.44
N ALA A 334 16.62 32.82 -13.69
CA ALA A 334 16.43 33.37 -15.03
C ALA A 334 17.67 33.16 -15.91
N LEU A 335 18.86 33.40 -15.37
CA LEU A 335 20.14 33.16 -16.05
C LEU A 335 20.33 31.68 -16.41
N ALA A 336 19.96 30.78 -15.50
CA ALA A 336 20.03 29.33 -15.71
C ALA A 336 18.87 28.77 -16.56
N GLN A 337 17.91 29.61 -16.98
CA GLN A 337 16.68 29.21 -17.67
C GLN A 337 15.86 28.14 -16.92
N VAL A 338 15.87 28.18 -15.59
CA VAL A 338 15.11 27.25 -14.75
C VAL A 338 13.85 27.93 -14.22
N PRO A 339 12.65 27.32 -14.36
CA PRO A 339 11.43 27.84 -13.77
C PRO A 339 11.55 28.02 -12.25
N CYS A 340 11.27 29.23 -11.77
CA CYS A 340 11.22 29.56 -10.35
C CYS A 340 9.77 29.81 -9.91
N ARG A 341 9.30 29.09 -8.89
CA ARG A 341 7.93 29.22 -8.36
C ARG A 341 7.95 29.45 -6.86
N PHE A 342 7.12 30.38 -6.41
CA PHE A 342 6.94 30.67 -4.99
C PHE A 342 5.82 29.80 -4.42
N VAL A 343 6.10 29.11 -3.31
CA VAL A 343 5.12 28.29 -2.61
C VAL A 343 4.75 28.99 -1.31
N ARG A 344 3.54 29.57 -1.27
CA ARG A 344 2.93 30.10 -0.04
C ARG A 344 2.02 29.05 0.57
N ARG A 345 2.23 28.76 1.85
CA ARG A 345 1.28 27.96 2.63
C ARG A 345 0.37 28.92 3.39
N HIS A 346 -0.86 29.07 2.91
CA HIS A 346 -1.91 29.71 3.70
C HIS A 346 -2.52 28.66 4.63
N THR A 347 -2.57 28.97 5.92
CA THR A 347 -3.34 28.20 6.90
C THR A 347 -4.38 29.16 7.48
N ASP A 348 -5.32 29.57 6.64
CA ASP A 348 -6.49 30.34 7.06
C ASP A 348 -7.73 29.53 6.70
N LEU A 349 -8.38 28.99 7.71
CA LEU A 349 -9.73 28.44 7.61
C LEU A 349 -10.52 29.14 8.70
N ASP A 350 -11.20 30.23 8.35
CA ASP A 350 -12.32 30.70 9.14
C ASP A 350 -13.46 29.68 8.97
N PRO A 351 -13.82 28.92 10.02
CA PRO A 351 -14.86 27.90 9.93
C PRO A 351 -16.20 28.48 9.50
N ARG A 352 -16.48 29.76 9.81
CA ARG A 352 -17.75 30.41 9.47
C ARG A 352 -17.85 30.73 7.98
N ALA A 353 -16.75 31.14 7.36
CA ALA A 353 -16.67 31.34 5.91
C ALA A 353 -16.72 30.02 5.13
N ALA A 354 -16.12 28.95 5.67
CA ALA A 354 -16.11 27.63 5.05
C ALA A 354 -17.45 26.90 5.13
N LEU A 355 -18.28 27.20 6.14
CA LEU A 355 -19.56 26.53 6.39
C LEU A 355 -20.79 27.31 5.90
N GLY A 356 -20.62 28.47 5.24
CA GLY A 356 -21.73 29.20 4.64
C GLY A 356 -22.82 29.59 5.63
N ALA A 357 -22.47 30.01 6.84
CA ALA A 357 -23.45 30.60 7.73
C ALA A 357 -23.78 32.02 7.25
N THR A 358 -24.91 32.17 6.58
CA THR A 358 -25.58 33.48 6.42
C THR A 358 -25.79 34.07 7.80
N ALA A 359 -25.19 35.24 8.05
CA ALA A 359 -25.44 36.01 9.26
C ALA A 359 -26.88 36.54 9.21
N ASP A 360 -27.68 36.16 10.21
CA ASP A 360 -28.90 36.87 10.60
C ASP A 360 -28.55 38.20 11.27
#